data_AF-A0A353H8S2-F1
#
_entry.id   AF-A0A353H8S2-F1
#
_cell.length_a   1.000
_cell.length_b   1.000
_cell.length_c   1.000
_cell.angle_alpha   90.00
_cell.angle_beta   90.00
_cell.angle_gamma   90.00
#
_symmetry.space_group_name_H-M   'P 1'
#
loop_
_entity.id
_entity.type
_entity.pdbx_description
1 polymer ?
#
loop_
_entity_poly.entity_id
_entity_poly.type
_entity_poly.pdbx_seq_one_letter_code
_entity_poly.pdbx_strand_id
1 'polypeptide(L)' 'MRDVMTICCYCGCGCGLYLHVENGRVVGSMPSRNHPVSRNNLCAKGWHAHEF' A
#
# COMPACT_ATOMS: atom_id res chain seq x y z
N MET A 1 -13.46 -1.67 -9.38
CA MET A 1 -12.18 -1.90 -8.71
C MET A 1 -11.18 -0.88 -9.23
N ARG A 2 -10.56 -0.09 -8.35
CA ARG A 2 -9.56 0.93 -8.69
C ARG A 2 -8.37 0.80 -7.76
N ASP A 3 -7.17 0.86 -8.32
CA ASP A 3 -5.93 0.84 -7.55
C ASP A 3 -5.39 2.26 -7.44
N VAL A 4 -5.13 2.71 -6.21
CA VAL A 4 -4.60 4.05 -5.94
C VAL A 4 -3.18 3.93 -5.42
N MET A 5 -2.20 4.43 -6.17
CA MET A 5 -0.81 4.49 -5.71
C MET A 5 -0.66 5.53 -4.61
N THR A 6 0.03 5.16 -3.54
CA THR A 6 0.36 6.05 -2.42
C THR A 6 1.66 5.60 -1.73
N ILE A 7 2.07 6.35 -0.71
CA ILE A 7 3.21 6.04 0.14
C ILE A 7 2.73 5.59 1.53
N CYS A 8 3.39 4.57 2.07
CA CYS A 8 3.16 4.05 3.41
C CYS A 8 3.42 5.13 4.49
N CYS A 9 2.41 5.40 5.31
CA CYS A 9 2.48 6.40 6.38
C CYS A 9 3.09 5.88 7.71
N TYR A 10 3.47 4.60 7.80
CA TYR A 10 3.77 3.97 9.09
C TYR A 10 5.18 4.21 9.67
N CYS A 11 6.23 4.17 8.85
CA CYS A 11 7.62 4.16 9.35
C CYS A 11 8.50 5.29 8.82
N GLY A 12 7.99 6.14 7.93
CA GLY A 12 8.81 7.15 7.24
C GLY A 12 9.80 6.58 6.22
N CYS A 13 9.90 5.26 6.07
CA CYS A 13 10.75 4.62 5.07
C CYS A 13 10.38 5.02 3.63
N GLY A 14 9.12 5.39 3.41
CA GLY A 14 8.62 5.80 2.10
C GLY A 14 8.29 4.62 1.18
N CYS A 15 7.81 3.49 1.70
CA CYS A 15 7.41 2.35 0.87
C CYS A 15 6.23 2.73 -0.04
N GLY A 16 6.38 2.55 -1.35
CA GLY A 16 5.26 2.68 -2.28
C GLY A 16 4.36 1.45 -2.25
N LEU A 17 3.05 1.71 -2.20
CA LEU A 17 2.00 0.71 -2.20
C LEU A 17 0.78 1.17 -3.01
N TYR A 18 -0.06 0.22 -3.37
CA TYR A 18 -1.36 0.44 -3.95
C TYR A 18 -2.45 0.12 -2.93
N LEU A 19 -3.45 0.98 -2.84
CA LEU A 19 -4.69 0.74 -2.12
C LEU A 19 -5.75 0.26 -3.11
N HIS A 20 -6.31 -0.92 -2.88
CA HIS A 20 -7.44 -1.44 -3.66
C HIS A 20 -8.73 -0.81 -3.14
N VAL A 21 -9.45 -0.11 -4.04
CA VAL A 21 -10.71 0.57 -3.73
C VAL A 21 -11.85 -0.08 -4.49
N GLU A 22 -12.87 -0.49 -3.73
CA GLU A 22 -14.12 -1.05 -4.23
C GLU A 22 -15.31 -0.32 -3.60
N ASN A 23 -16.26 0.10 -4.43
CA ASN A 23 -17.47 0.82 -3.98
C ASN A 23 -17.16 2.02 -3.06
N GLY A 24 -16.07 2.73 -3.32
CA GLY A 24 -15.62 3.89 -2.52
C GLY A 24 -14.95 3.54 -1.19
N ARG A 25 -14.74 2.25 -0.89
CA ARG A 25 -14.05 1.78 0.32
C ARG A 25 -12.72 1.14 -0.03
N VAL A 26 -11.72 1.35 0.82
CA VAL A 26 -10.43 0.65 0.70
C VAL A 26 -10.64 -0.77 1.24
N VAL A 27 -10.26 -1.78 0.45
CA VAL A 27 -10.46 -3.20 0.76
C VAL A 27 -9.16 -4.00 0.80
N GLY A 28 -8.03 -3.38 0.44
CA GLY A 28 -6.75 -4.09 0.41
C GLY A 28 -5.57 -3.16 0.17
N SER A 29 -4.38 -3.69 0.41
CA SER A 29 -3.11 -3.03 0.10
C SER A 29 -2.13 -4.01 -0.54
N MET A 30 -1.39 -3.54 -1.55
CA MET A 30 -0.40 -4.32 -2.29
C MET A 30 0.91 -3.51 -2.46
N PRO A 31 2.10 -4.12 -2.39
CA PRO A 31 3.35 -3.43 -2.71
C PRO A 31 3.38 -2.93 -4.15
N SER A 32 4.06 -1.81 -4.37
CA SER A 32 4.48 -1.43 -5.73
C SER A 32 5.70 -2.26 -6.16
N ARG A 33 5.57 -2.95 -7.30
CA ARG A 33 6.57 -3.92 -7.80
C ARG A 33 7.96 -3.31 -7.97
N ASN A 34 8.05 -2.12 -8.55
CA ASN A 34 9.32 -1.50 -8.93
C ASN A 34 9.73 -0.34 -8.00
N HIS A 35 9.11 -0.22 -6.83
CA HIS A 35 9.41 0.88 -5.93
C HIS A 35 10.80 0.69 -5.28
N PRO A 36 11.68 1.70 -5.30
CA PRO A 36 13.08 1.56 -4.88
C PRO A 36 13.23 1.16 -3.41
N VAL A 37 12.31 1.63 -2.56
CA VAL A 37 12.27 1.35 -1.13
C VAL A 37 11.68 -0.03 -0.83
N SER A 38 10.42 -0.30 -1.21
CA SER A 38 9.70 -1.52 -0.85
C SER A 38 10.12 -2.75 -1.65
N ARG A 39 10.62 -2.58 -2.89
CA ARG A 39 11.08 -3.67 -3.77
C ARG A 39 10.08 -4.83 -3.86
N ASN A 40 8.84 -4.52 -4.21
CA ASN A 40 7.73 -5.47 -4.26
C ASN A 40 7.36 -6.12 -2.91
N ASN A 41 7.72 -5.53 -1.77
CA ASN A 41 7.40 -6.06 -0.46
C ASN A 41 6.93 -4.98 0.53
N LEU A 42 6.11 -5.37 1.51
CA LEU A 42 5.66 -4.53 2.60
C LEU A 42 5.92 -5.24 3.94
N CYS A 43 6.09 -4.47 5.01
CA CYS A 43 6.07 -5.01 6.37
C CYS A 43 4.62 -5.30 6.80
N ALA A 44 4.43 -5.96 7.95
CA ALA A 44 3.09 -6.27 8.47
C ALA A 44 2.16 -5.04 8.48
N LYS A 45 2.64 -3.89 8.97
CA LYS A 45 1.85 -2.65 8.98
C LYS A 45 1.45 -2.19 7.56
N GLY A 46 2.35 -2.29 6.59
CA GLY A 46 2.06 -1.91 5.21
C GLY A 46 1.04 -2.83 4.54
N TRP A 47 1.05 -4.13 4.85
CA TRP A 47 0.05 -5.09 4.37
C TRP A 47 -1.35 -4.87 4.96
N HIS A 48 -1.43 -4.33 6.18
CA HIS A 48 -2.69 -4.00 6.86
C HIS A 48 -3.00 -2.49 6.79
N ALA A 49 -2.42 -1.76 5.85
CA ALA A 49 -2.65 -0.32 5.71
C ALA A 49 -4.10 0.05 5.38
N HIS A 50 -4.87 -0.91 4.85
CA HIS A 50 -6.27 -0.75 4.48
C HIS A 50 -7.26 -1.01 5.63
N GLU A 51 -6.81 -1.54 6.77
CA GLU A 51 -7.68 -1.96 7.88
C GLU A 51 -7.94 -0.85 8.92
N PHE A 52 -7.49 0.39 8.64
CA PHE A 52 -7.68 1.54 9.52
C PHE A 52 -9.05 2.22 9.37
#